data_AF-A0A0C6EFL6-F1
#
_entry.id   AF-A0A0C6EFL6-F1
#
_cell.length_a   1.000
_cell.length_b   1.000
_cell.length_c   1.000
_cell.angle_alpha   90.00
_cell.angle_beta   90.00
_cell.angle_gamma   90.00
#
_symmetry.space_group_name_H-M   'P 1'
#
loop_
_entity.id
_entity.type
_entity.pdbx_description
1 polymer ?
#
loop_
_entity_poly.entity_id
_entity_poly.type
_entity_poly.pdbx_seq_one_letter_code
_entity_poly.pdbx_strand_id
1 'polypeptide(L)' 'MRDELWDKAIKKTKASGVILQIWTDQNPQGFSSRQYGERERMFIDFEGLSLVKIDKNISTTKTQNSDTTNI' A
#
# COMPACT_ATOMS: atom_id res chain seq x y z
N MET A 1 11.73 -4.34 -13.48
CA MET A 1 11.30 -2.95 -13.77
C MET A 1 10.30 -2.37 -12.77
N ARG A 2 9.13 -2.97 -12.49
CA ARG A 2 8.14 -2.40 -11.53
C ARG A 2 8.74 -2.16 -10.14
N ASP A 3 9.50 -3.15 -9.65
CA ASP A 3 10.15 -3.10 -8.34
C ASP A 3 11.31 -2.12 -8.29
N GLU A 4 12.08 -2.01 -9.37
CA GLU A 4 13.12 -0.98 -9.47
C GLU A 4 12.54 0.44 -9.46
N LEU A 5 11.39 0.67 -10.11
CA LEU A 5 10.70 1.95 -10.05
C LEU A 5 10.16 2.24 -8.65
N TRP A 6 9.69 1.20 -7.95
CA TRP A 6 9.24 1.29 -6.57
C TRP A 6 10.38 1.66 -5.62
N ASP A 7 11.51 0.97 -5.70
CA ASP A 7 12.68 1.27 -4.89
C ASP A 7 13.22 2.68 -5.14
N LYS A 8 13.24 3.11 -6.41
CA LYS A 8 13.62 4.48 -6.76
C LYS A 8 12.66 5.51 -6.19
N ALA A 9 11.36 5.21 -6.22
CA ALA A 9 10.34 6.10 -5.68
C ALA A 9 10.45 6.20 -4.15
N ILE A 10 10.61 5.08 -3.45
CA ILE A 10 10.82 5.03 -2.00
C ILE A 10 12.07 5.84 -1.61
N LYS A 11 13.21 5.59 -2.27
CA LYS A 11 14.47 6.28 -1.96
C LYS A 11 14.42 7.79 -2.18
N LYS A 12 13.57 8.27 -3.11
CA LYS A 12 13.39 9.71 -3.37
C LYS A 12 12.34 10.37 -2.49
N THR A 13 11.55 9.58 -1.77
CA THR A 13 10.43 10.10 -0.99
C THR A 13 10.91 10.59 0.37
N LYS A 14 10.49 11.80 0.75
CA LYS A 14 10.79 12.39 2.05
C LYS A 14 10.06 11.63 3.16
N ALA A 15 10.49 11.77 4.42
CA ALA A 15 9.92 11.05 5.56
C ALA A 15 8.38 11.18 5.72
N SER A 16 7.79 12.29 5.30
CA SER A 16 6.34 12.54 5.30
C SER A 16 5.66 12.34 3.94
N GLY A 17 6.42 11.96 2.92
CA GLY A 17 5.91 11.75 1.57
C GLY A 17 5.27 10.38 1.44
N VAL A 18 4.34 10.26 0.50
CA VAL A 18 3.57 9.04 0.36
C VAL A 18 3.43 8.65 -1.10
N ILE A 19 3.54 7.35 -1.37
CA ILE A 19 3.58 6.77 -2.72
C ILE A 19 2.44 5.76 -2.84
N LEU A 20 1.80 5.73 -4.00
CA LEU A 20 0.84 4.70 -4.39
C LEU A 20 1.25 4.20 -5.77
N GLN A 21 1.42 2.89 -5.90
CA GLN A 21 1.64 2.24 -7.18
C GLN A 21 0.46 1.29 -7.43
N ILE A 22 -0.15 1.40 -8.61
CA ILE A 22 -1.27 0.56 -9.06
C ILE A 22 -0.88 -0.04 -10.41
N TRP A 23 -1.24 -1.29 -10.65
CA TRP A 23 -0.99 -1.96 -11.91
C TRP A 23 -2.02 -3.03 -12.22
N THR A 24 -2.15 -3.37 -13.50
CA THR A 24 -2.96 -4.49 -13.96
C THR A 24 -2.39 -5.82 -13.46
N ASP A 25 -3.25 -6.67 -12.92
CA ASP A 25 -2.91 -7.98 -12.39
C ASP A 25 -3.98 -9.00 -12.78
N GLN A 26 -3.66 -10.28 -12.72
CA GLN A 26 -4.56 -11.38 -13.11
C GLN A 26 -5.44 -11.88 -11.95
N ASN A 27 -5.71 -11.01 -10.97
CA ASN A 27 -6.70 -11.29 -9.92
C ASN A 27 -8.12 -10.93 -10.41
N PRO A 28 -9.19 -11.39 -9.73
CA PRO A 28 -10.57 -11.06 -10.11
C PRO A 28 -10.87 -9.56 -10.20
N GLN A 29 -10.11 -8.74 -9.48
CA GLN A 29 -10.23 -7.29 -9.44
C GLN A 29 -9.55 -6.62 -10.66
N GLY A 30 -8.72 -7.34 -11.41
CA GLY A 30 -7.98 -6.89 -12.58
C GLY A 30 -6.81 -5.94 -12.27
N PHE A 31 -6.54 -5.66 -11.00
CA PHE A 31 -5.47 -4.78 -10.56
C PHE A 31 -4.94 -5.13 -9.17
N SER A 32 -3.68 -4.79 -8.95
CA SER A 32 -3.03 -4.84 -7.64
C SER A 32 -2.42 -3.48 -7.32
N SER A 33 -2.24 -3.20 -6.04
CA SER A 33 -1.65 -1.95 -5.58
C SER A 33 -0.72 -2.16 -4.39
N ARG A 34 0.25 -1.25 -4.25
CA ARG A 34 1.08 -1.14 -3.04
C ARG A 34 1.31 0.33 -2.69
N GLN A 35 1.52 0.59 -1.41
CA GLN A 35 1.67 1.93 -0.86
C GLN A 35 2.87 2.02 0.09
N TYR A 36 3.44 3.22 0.20
CA TYR A 36 4.58 3.51 1.08
C TYR A 36 4.39 4.89 1.70
N GLY A 37 4.61 5.01 3.01
CA GLY A 37 4.47 6.24 3.81
C GLY A 37 3.19 6.28 4.64
N GLU A 38 3.08 7.26 5.54
CA GLU A 38 1.96 7.41 6.48
C GLU A 38 0.81 8.20 5.86
N ARG A 39 -0.41 7.63 5.83
CA ARG A 39 -1.62 8.21 5.23
C ARG A 39 -2.84 7.93 6.08
N GLU A 40 -3.83 8.80 5.97
CA GLU A 40 -5.17 8.62 6.54
C GLU A 40 -6.00 7.55 5.82
N ARG A 41 -5.60 7.20 4.59
CA ARG A 41 -6.29 6.26 3.70
C ARG A 41 -5.43 5.03 3.48
N MET A 42 -5.91 3.88 3.91
CA MET A 42 -5.23 2.59 3.79
C MET A 42 -6.06 1.66 2.91
N PHE A 43 -5.42 1.02 1.93
CA PHE A 43 -6.05 -0.07 1.21
C PHE A 43 -6.05 -1.32 2.10
N ILE A 44 -7.23 -1.91 2.29
CA ILE A 44 -7.42 -3.17 3.02
C ILE A 44 -7.98 -4.21 2.05
N ASP A 45 -7.45 -5.43 2.12
CA ASP A 45 -8.07 -6.59 1.46
C ASP A 45 -9.16 -7.15 2.36
N PHE A 46 -10.38 -7.25 1.81
CA PHE A 46 -11.51 -7.86 2.49
C PHE A 46 -12.10 -8.92 1.57
N GLU A 47 -11.74 -10.18 1.83
CA GLU A 47 -12.18 -11.34 1.06
C GLU A 47 -11.89 -11.23 -0.46
N GLY A 48 -10.71 -10.71 -0.82
CA GLY A 48 -10.30 -10.51 -2.22
C GLY A 48 -10.80 -9.23 -2.87
N LEU A 49 -11.49 -8.36 -2.13
CA LEU A 49 -11.84 -7.00 -2.55
C LEU A 49 -10.85 -5.99 -1.96
N SER A 50 -10.26 -5.16 -2.83
CA SER A 50 -9.44 -4.03 -2.41
C SER A 50 -10.31 -2.82 -2.05
N LEU A 51 -10.46 -2.54 -0.76
CA LEU A 51 -11.26 -1.41 -0.23
C LEU A 51 -10.36 -0.32 0.36
N VAL A 52 -10.86 0.91 0.46
CA VAL A 52 -10.14 2.03 1.12
C VAL A 52 -10.75 2.28 2.49
N LYS A 53 -9.98 2.03 3.56
CA LYS A 53 -10.28 2.46 4.92
C LYS A 53 -9.80 3.90 5.10
N ILE A 54 -10.68 4.78 5.58
CA ILE A 54 -10.33 6.15 5.99
C ILE A 54 -10.37 6.19 7.51
N ASP A 55 -9.23 6.34 8.16
CA ASP A 55 -9.19 6.48 9.62
C ASP A 55 -9.48 7.95 9.99
N LYS A 56 -10.68 8.21 10.52
CA LYS A 56 -11.12 9.56 10.93
C LYS A 56 -10.48 10.06 12.24
N ASN A 57 -9.63 9.25 12.88
CA ASN A 57 -8.97 9.58 14.14
C ASN A 57 -7.50 9.18 14.07
N ILE A 58 -6.62 10.11 13.71
CA ILE A 58 -5.17 9.88 13.74
C ILE A 58 -4.57 10.75 14.84
N SER A 59 -4.74 10.30 16.07
CA SER A 59 -3.67 10.42 17.06
C SER A 59 -2.80 9.17 16.87
N THR A 60 -1.76 9.32 16.05
CA THR A 60 -0.56 8.46 15.93
C THR A 60 -0.58 7.13 16.69
N THR A 61 -0.71 5.97 16.03
CA THR A 61 -0.16 4.68 16.52
C THR A 61 -0.03 3.62 15.42
N LYS A 62 1.23 3.38 15.01
CA LYS A 62 1.89 2.11 14.63
C LYS A 62 1.33 1.22 13.49
N THR A 63 2.16 1.13 12.45
CA THR A 63 2.57 -0.03 11.63
C THR A 63 1.92 -1.38 11.98
N GLN A 64 1.14 -1.92 11.05
CA GLN A 64 0.88 -3.36 10.94
C GLN A 64 1.40 -3.84 9.58
N ASN A 65 2.55 -4.51 9.65
CA ASN A 65 3.07 -5.34 8.57
C ASN A 65 2.15 -6.56 8.45
N SER A 66 1.60 -6.82 7.28
CA SER A 66 1.06 -8.14 6.95
C SER A 66 2.10 -8.90 6.16
N ASP A 67 2.99 -9.56 6.90
CA ASP A 67 3.69 -10.75 6.42
C ASP A 67 2.65 -11.79 6.00
N THR A 68 2.72 -12.26 4.77
CA THR A 68 2.16 -13.55 4.38
C THR A 68 3.00 -14.10 3.23
N THR A 69 4.24 -14.47 3.55
CA THR A 69 4.96 -15.48 2.77
C THR A 69 4.57 -16.84 3.38
N ASN A 70 3.61 -17.51 2.77
CA ASN A 70 3.31 -18.91 3.07
C ASN A 70 4.47 -19.79 2.58
N ILE A 71 4.89 -20.73 3.43
CA ILE A 71 5.92 -21.76 3.22
C ILE A 71 5.27 -22.97 2.51
#